data_AF-A0A657EZE7-F1
#
_entry.id   AF-A0A657EZE7-F1
#
_cell.length_a   1.000
_cell.length_b   1.000
_cell.length_c   1.000
_cell.angle_alpha   90.00
_cell.angle_beta   90.00
_cell.angle_gamma   90.00
#
_symmetry.space_group_name_H-M   'P 1'
#
loop_
_entity.id
_entity.type
_entity.pdbx_description
1 polymer ?
#
loop_
_entity_poly.entity_id
_entity_poly.type
_entity_poly.pdbx_seq_one_letter_code
_entity_poly.pdbx_strand_id
1 'polypeptide(L)' 'KKYVLPDFIVTARAPDGKTARVVIETMGYEDSDYCARKSRQHTGMKQIGVLHTDPPKWLDNDHPPFEKHMYGVFMHLRY' A
#
# COMPACT_ATOMS: atom_id res chain seq x y z
N LYS A 1 -13.23 -18.44 -3.52
CA LYS A 1 -12.02 -17.59 -3.57
C LYS A 1 -12.36 -16.27 -2.88
N LYS A 2 -11.60 -15.84 -1.86
CA LYS A 2 -11.78 -14.50 -1.30
C LYS A 2 -11.11 -13.52 -2.27
N TYR A 3 -11.89 -12.67 -2.91
CA TYR A 3 -11.39 -11.62 -3.78
C TYR A 3 -10.98 -10.43 -2.90
N VAL A 4 -9.85 -9.82 -3.21
CA VAL A 4 -9.43 -8.54 -2.63
C VAL A 4 -9.48 -7.49 -3.74
N LEU A 5 -9.82 -6.26 -3.38
CA LEU A 5 -9.92 -5.15 -4.32
C LEU A 5 -9.03 -4.01 -3.80
N PRO A 6 -7.73 -4.02 -4.14
CA PRO A 6 -6.87 -2.90 -3.82
C PRO A 6 -7.17 -1.70 -4.72
N ASP A 7 -6.93 -0.49 -4.24
CA ASP A 7 -7.03 0.72 -5.06
C ASP A 7 -6.07 0.68 -6.25
N PHE A 8 -4.80 0.28 -6.01
CA PHE A 8 -3.81 0.13 -7.07
C PHE A 8 -2.91 -1.10 -6.89
N ILE A 9 -2.46 -1.64 -8.02
CA ILE A 9 -1.36 -2.61 -8.08
C ILE A 9 -0.31 -2.06 -9.03
N VAL A 10 0.87 -1.76 -8.49
CA VAL A 10 2.01 -1.26 -9.27
C VAL A 10 3.01 -2.39 -9.44
N THR A 11 3.41 -2.65 -10.68
CA THR A 11 4.53 -3.55 -10.98
C THR A 11 5.74 -2.70 -11.33
N ALA A 12 6.69 -2.61 -10.40
CA ALA A 12 7.96 -1.93 -10.61
C ALA A 12 8.95 -2.91 -11.27
N ARG A 13 9.74 -2.41 -12.22
CA ARG A 13 10.79 -3.19 -12.91
C ARG A 13 12.12 -2.47 -12.80
N ALA A 14 13.12 -3.16 -12.25
CA ALA A 14 14.48 -2.68 -12.19
C ALA A 14 15.19 -2.83 -13.56
N PRO A 15 16.27 -2.06 -13.81
CA PRO A 15 17.06 -2.18 -15.05
C PRO A 15 17.63 -3.59 -15.29
N ASP A 16 17.90 -4.34 -14.21
CA ASP A 16 18.38 -5.74 -14.28
C ASP A 16 17.27 -6.75 -14.62
N GLY A 17 16.04 -6.27 -14.80
CA GLY A 17 14.88 -7.07 -15.18
C GLY A 17 14.09 -7.65 -14.01
N LYS A 18 14.54 -7.51 -12.76
CA LYS A 18 13.76 -7.94 -11.59
C LYS A 18 12.50 -7.10 -11.43
N THR A 19 11.48 -7.70 -10.83
CA THR A 19 10.17 -7.05 -10.67
C THR A 19 9.68 -7.15 -9.25
N ALA A 20 9.14 -6.06 -8.73
CA ALA A 20 8.44 -6.02 -7.45
C ALA A 20 6.97 -5.62 -7.68
N ARG A 21 6.06 -6.25 -6.93
CA ARG A 21 4.66 -5.85 -6.88
C ARG A 21 4.40 -5.07 -5.61
N VAL A 22 3.89 -3.86 -5.78
CA VAL A 22 3.42 -3.00 -4.70
C VAL A 22 1.90 -2.93 -4.79
N VAL A 23 1.24 -3.27 -3.70
CA VAL A 23 -0.21 -3.16 -3.56
C VAL A 23 -0.48 -1.93 -2.70
N ILE A 24 -1.35 -1.05 -3.18
CA ILE A 24 -1.64 0.22 -2.51
C ILE A 24 -3.12 0.22 -2.14
N GLU A 25 -3.40 0.50 -0.87
CA GLU A 25 -4.74 0.63 -0.34
C GLU A 25 -4.85 1.93 0.48
N THR A 26 -5.65 2.88 0.00
CA THR A 26 -5.95 4.10 0.74
C THR A 26 -6.98 3.79 1.83
N MET A 27 -6.77 4.30 3.05
CA MET A 27 -7.63 4.01 4.19
C MET A 27 -8.71 5.07 4.36
N GLY A 28 -8.40 6.35 4.18
CA GLY A 28 -9.39 7.44 4.10
C GLY A 28 -10.12 7.82 5.40
N TYR A 29 -10.29 6.89 6.34
CA TYR A 29 -10.90 7.10 7.66
C TYR A 29 -10.30 6.15 8.72
N GLU A 30 -10.23 6.59 9.98
CA GLU A 30 -9.69 5.82 11.13
C GLU A 30 -10.75 5.04 11.92
N ASP A 31 -12.00 4.97 11.43
CA ASP A 31 -13.07 4.23 12.09
C ASP A 31 -12.66 2.77 12.36
N SER A 32 -12.87 2.30 13.60
CA SER A 32 -12.38 1.00 14.07
C SER A 32 -13.05 -0.18 13.37
N ASP A 33 -14.35 -0.08 13.08
CA ASP A 33 -15.11 -1.13 12.40
C ASP A 33 -14.73 -1.19 10.91
N TYR A 34 -14.49 -0.02 10.31
CA TYR A 34 -13.93 0.09 8.97
C TYR A 34 -12.53 -0.54 8.88
N CYS A 35 -11.63 -0.23 9.83
CA CYS A 35 -10.28 -0.79 9.91
C CYS A 35 -10.29 -2.32 10.11
N ALA A 36 -11.18 -2.84 10.96
CA ALA A 36 -11.28 -4.27 11.21
C ALA A 36 -11.71 -5.06 9.96
N ARG A 37 -12.65 -4.51 9.17
CA ARG A 37 -13.07 -5.11 7.90
C ARG A 37 -11.97 -5.06 6.84
N LYS A 38 -11.25 -3.93 6.72
CA LYS A 38 -10.12 -3.77 5.79
C LYS A 38 -8.93 -4.67 6.15
N SER A 39 -8.63 -4.85 7.44
CA SER A 39 -7.57 -5.75 7.92
C SER A 39 -7.70 -7.19 7.40
N ARG A 40 -8.93 -7.71 7.31
CA ARG A 40 -9.18 -9.05 6.73
C ARG A 40 -8.85 -9.11 5.23
N GLN A 41 -9.03 -8.01 4.50
CA GLN A 41 -8.65 -7.92 3.09
C GLN A 41 -7.14 -7.72 2.91
N HIS A 42 -6.50 -6.97 3.82
CA HIS A 42 -5.05 -6.74 3.79
C HIS A 42 -4.26 -8.05 3.85
N THR A 43 -4.76 -9.08 4.56
CA THR A 43 -4.15 -10.41 4.54
C THR A 43 -4.07 -11.00 3.14
N GLY A 44 -5.13 -10.85 2.32
CA GLY A 44 -5.12 -11.31 0.94
C GLY A 44 -4.28 -10.42 0.02
N MET A 45 -4.29 -9.10 0.24
CA MET A 45 -3.47 -8.15 -0.53
C MET A 45 -1.96 -8.42 -0.35
N LYS A 46 -1.53 -8.76 0.88
CA LYS A 46 -0.14 -9.15 1.17
C LYS A 46 0.32 -10.41 0.44
N GLN A 47 -0.60 -11.23 -0.07
CA GLN A 47 -0.25 -12.39 -0.90
C GLN A 47 0.00 -12.00 -2.38
N ILE A 48 -0.44 -10.81 -2.80
CA ILE A 48 -0.28 -10.31 -4.18
C ILE A 48 1.06 -9.56 -4.32
N GLY A 49 1.48 -8.83 -3.28
CA GLY A 49 2.71 -8.04 -3.26
C GLY A 49 2.90 -7.34 -1.92
N VAL A 50 3.84 -6.39 -1.88
CA VAL A 50 4.11 -5.58 -0.69
C VAL A 50 2.99 -4.56 -0.53
N LEU A 51 2.21 -4.70 0.54
CA LEU A 51 1.09 -3.79 0.85
C LEU A 51 1.58 -2.50 1.49
N HIS A 52 1.21 -1.37 0.92
CA HIS A 52 1.36 -0.03 1.48
C HIS A 52 -0.01 0.63 1.65
N THR A 53 -0.15 1.38 2.74
CA THR A 53 -1.34 2.17 3.05
C THR A 53 -0.99 3.65 3.10
N ASP A 54 -1.95 4.49 3.48
CA ASP A 54 -1.70 5.91 3.76
C ASP A 54 -0.48 6.11 4.69
N PRO A 55 0.24 7.24 4.55
CA PRO A 55 1.34 7.59 5.44
C PRO A 55 0.92 7.53 6.91
N PRO A 56 1.83 7.15 7.82
CA PRO A 56 1.55 7.23 9.25
C PRO A 56 1.09 8.64 9.62
N LYS A 57 -0.01 8.75 10.36
CA LYS A 57 -0.57 10.04 10.79
C LYS A 57 -1.01 10.96 9.63
N TRP A 58 -1.52 10.38 8.54
CA TRP A 58 -2.08 11.12 7.39
C TRP A 58 -3.16 12.16 7.76
N LEU A 59 -3.76 12.08 8.94
CA LEU A 59 -4.73 13.09 9.40
C LEU A 59 -4.10 14.21 10.26
N ASP A 60 -2.86 14.05 10.73
CA ASP A 60 -2.24 14.98 11.70
C ASP A 60 -1.53 16.19 11.04
N ASN A 61 -1.74 16.45 9.75
CA ASN A 61 -1.11 17.51 8.93
C ASN A 61 0.43 17.57 8.91
N ASP A 62 1.14 16.77 9.71
CA ASP A 62 2.60 16.78 9.87
C ASP A 62 3.27 15.57 9.18
N HIS A 63 2.80 15.23 7.99
CA HIS A 63 3.29 14.11 7.20
C HIS A 63 3.64 14.56 5.78
N PRO A 64 4.61 13.91 5.11
CA PRO A 64 4.88 14.18 3.71
C PRO A 64 3.64 13.86 2.86
N PRO A 65 3.38 14.63 1.77
CA PRO A 65 2.34 14.29 0.82
C PRO A 65 2.43 12.85 0.33
N PHE A 66 1.29 12.27 -0.04
CA PHE A 66 1.20 10.86 -0.43
C PHE A 66 2.20 10.51 -1.53
N GLU A 67 2.38 11.39 -2.53
CA GLU A 67 3.34 11.20 -3.61
C GLU A 67 4.79 11.08 -3.09
N LYS A 68 5.17 11.84 -2.06
CA LYS A 68 6.51 11.81 -1.49
C LYS A 68 6.73 10.55 -0.65
N HIS A 69 5.71 10.09 0.07
CA HIS A 69 5.76 8.81 0.77
C HIS A 69 5.95 7.64 -0.22
N MET A 70 5.10 7.59 -1.25
CA MET A 70 5.17 6.54 -2.27
C MET A 70 6.48 6.57 -3.05
N TYR A 71 7.01 7.75 -3.38
CA TYR A 71 8.33 7.88 -3.97
C TYR A 71 9.41 7.23 -3.07
N GLY A 72 9.37 7.51 -1.76
CA GLY A 72 10.27 6.88 -0.79
C GLY A 72 10.15 5.35 -0.77
N VAL A 73 8.93 4.81 -0.83
CA VAL A 73 8.68 3.36 -0.94
C VAL A 73 9.34 2.80 -2.19
N PHE A 74 9.09 3.40 -3.36
CA PHE A 74 9.63 2.91 -4.63
C PHE A 74 11.15 2.95 -4.70
N MET A 75 11.78 3.98 -4.13
CA MET A 75 13.24 4.11 -4.07
C MET A 75 13.92 3.04 -3.19
N HIS A 76 13.20 2.44 -2.25
CA HIS A 76 13.74 1.41 -1.34
C HIS A 76 13.14 0.03 -1.59
N LEU A 77 12.51 -0.19 -2.75
CA LEU A 77 11.99 -1.50 -3.10
C LEU A 77 13.09 -2.55 -3.13
N ARG A 78 12.79 -3.69 -2.51
CA ARG A 78 13.57 -4.91 -2.66
C ARG A 78 12.96 -5.69 -3.81
N TYR A 79 13.76 -5.88 -4.85
CA TYR A 79 13.41 -6.60 -6.08
C TYR A 79 13.80 -8.07 -6.00
#